data_AF-A0A928FNF3-F1
#
_entry.id   AF-A0A928FNF3-F1
#
_cell.length_a   1.000
_cell.length_b   1.000
_cell.length_c   1.000
_cell.angle_alpha   90.00
_cell.angle_beta   90.00
_cell.angle_gamma   90.00
#
_symmetry.space_group_name_H-M   'P 1'
#
loop_
_entity.id
_entity.type
_entity.pdbx_description
1 polymer ?
#
loop_
_entity_poly.entity_id
_entity_poly.type
_entity_poly.pdbx_seq_one_letter_code
_entity_poly.pdbx_strand_id
1 'polypeptide(L)'
;MKKKILAALLLICLSVGSLSSCLFLDGSLLLPQTGTGGAVNNTTVNVTGGPTYENVNITSSYNKNLLAASKAVLSSVSVICSFDEYSYTGKTKETASAGSGVIYKLDKEQGDAYVITNYHVVYNASSTERDGISKKINLYLYGQENLADGDVSYAIPATYVGGSMSYDIAVLKVEASTVLMASNARAVDVADSNGVTIL
;
A
#
# COMPACT_ATOMS: atom_id res chain seq x y z
N MET A 1 0.83 16.99 27.38
CA MET A 1 1.54 16.53 26.17
C MET A 1 0.69 15.50 25.45
N LYS A 2 0.04 15.85 24.34
CA LYS A 2 -0.75 14.92 23.51
C LYS A 2 -0.08 14.87 22.13
N LYS A 3 0.68 13.82 21.85
CA LYS A 3 1.36 13.64 20.55
C LYS A 3 0.30 13.18 19.53
N LYS A 4 -0.02 14.05 18.58
CA LYS A 4 -0.88 13.75 17.43
C LYS A 4 -0.03 13.02 16.38
N ILE A 5 -0.26 11.73 16.21
CA ILE A 5 0.27 10.95 15.09
C ILE A 5 -0.72 11.16 13.93
N LEU A 6 -0.39 12.09 13.04
CA LEU A 6 -1.19 12.38 11.86
C LEU A 6 -0.23 12.81 10.73
N ALA A 7 0.42 11.84 10.10
CA ALA A 7 1.12 12.05 8.83
C ALA A 7 1.35 10.68 8.16
N ALA A 8 1.02 10.60 6.86
CA ALA A 8 1.17 9.45 5.95
C ALA A 8 0.00 8.46 5.81
N LEU A 9 -1.25 8.96 5.77
CA LEU A 9 -2.39 8.25 5.19
C LEU A 9 -3.06 9.11 4.12
N LEU A 10 -2.31 9.49 3.08
CA LEU A 10 -2.85 10.17 1.90
C LEU A 10 -2.40 9.39 0.67
N LEU A 11 -3.39 8.94 -0.12
CA LEU A 11 -3.31 8.04 -1.28
C LEU A 11 -3.01 6.56 -0.93
N ILE A 12 -4.06 5.79 -0.61
CA ILE A 12 -4.56 4.71 -1.49
C ILE A 12 -6.06 4.57 -1.19
N CYS A 13 -6.89 5.14 -2.07
CA CYS A 13 -8.32 4.84 -2.15
C CYS A 13 -8.56 4.24 -3.53
N LEU A 14 -8.67 2.92 -3.61
CA LEU A 14 -9.34 2.25 -4.70
C LEU A 14 -10.55 1.55 -4.09
N SER A 15 -11.69 2.24 -4.20
CA SER A 15 -13.00 1.70 -3.88
C SER A 15 -13.32 0.55 -4.83
N VAL A 16 -13.11 -0.69 -4.39
CA VAL A 16 -13.70 -1.86 -5.06
C VAL A 16 -15.07 -2.15 -4.45
N GLY A 17 -16.00 -1.25 -4.80
CA GLY A 17 -17.43 -1.43 -4.60
C GLY A 17 -18.12 -1.45 -5.96
N SER A 18 -18.55 -2.64 -6.36
CA SER A 18 -19.30 -3.00 -7.58
C SER A 18 -18.49 -3.26 -8.86
N LEU A 19 -18.83 -4.39 -9.47
CA LEU A 19 -18.42 -4.87 -10.78
C LEU A 19 -18.72 -3.80 -11.85
N SER A 20 -17.75 -2.98 -12.22
CA SER A 20 -17.62 -2.43 -13.57
C SER A 20 -16.29 -1.70 -13.76
N SER A 21 -15.49 -2.23 -14.68
CA SER A 21 -14.38 -1.57 -15.38
C SER A 21 -13.28 -0.88 -14.55
N CYS A 22 -12.32 -1.65 -14.04
CA CYS A 22 -10.92 -1.21 -14.06
C CYS A 22 -10.40 -1.42 -15.50
N LEU A 23 -10.86 -0.59 -16.44
CA LEU A 23 -10.30 -0.51 -17.78
C LEU A 23 -8.87 0.03 -17.64
N PHE A 24 -7.89 -0.87 -17.58
CA PHE A 24 -6.51 -0.55 -17.96
C PHE A 24 -6.47 -0.37 -19.48
N LEU A 25 -7.05 0.71 -20.01
CA LEU A 25 -6.93 1.04 -21.43
C LEU A 25 -7.06 2.55 -21.63
N ASP A 26 -5.94 3.24 -21.44
CA ASP A 26 -5.55 4.42 -22.20
C ASP A 26 -4.08 4.71 -21.88
N GLY A 27 -3.22 4.49 -22.86
CA GLY A 27 -1.93 5.17 -22.90
C GLY A 27 -2.14 6.55 -23.52
N SER A 28 -1.99 7.60 -22.72
CA SER A 28 -1.72 8.96 -23.18
C SER A 28 -0.86 9.64 -22.11
N LEU A 29 0.44 9.70 -22.39
CA LEU A 29 1.13 10.84 -22.99
C LEU A 29 1.23 12.03 -22.04
N LEU A 30 2.42 12.11 -21.44
CA LEU A 30 3.01 13.27 -20.79
C LEU A 30 2.64 14.56 -21.53
N LEU A 31 1.91 15.46 -20.88
CA LEU A 31 1.84 16.85 -21.30
C LEU A 31 2.99 17.61 -20.62
N PRO A 32 3.90 18.28 -21.36
CA PRO A 32 4.95 19.06 -20.76
C PRO A 32 4.35 20.36 -20.21
N GLN A 33 4.39 20.53 -18.89
CA GLN A 33 4.07 21.80 -18.25
C GLN A 33 5.18 22.80 -18.58
N THR A 34 4.88 23.77 -19.44
CA THR A 34 5.73 24.93 -19.69
C THR A 34 5.65 25.85 -18.47
N GLY A 35 6.70 25.84 -17.65
CA GLY A 35 6.84 26.67 -16.46
C GLY A 35 8.26 27.21 -16.34
N THR A 36 8.37 28.52 -16.44
CA THR A 36 9.58 29.35 -16.41
C THR A 36 10.42 29.20 -15.13
N GLY A 37 11.71 28.88 -15.32
CA GLY A 37 12.88 29.46 -14.65
C GLY A 37 12.96 29.47 -13.11
N GLY A 38 13.71 28.51 -12.56
CA GLY A 38 14.29 28.59 -11.21
C GLY A 38 15.65 27.89 -11.17
N ALA A 39 16.67 28.58 -10.64
CA ALA A 39 18.09 28.25 -10.76
C ALA A 39 18.48 26.82 -10.30
N VAL A 40 19.33 26.15 -11.09
CA VAL A 40 19.80 24.77 -10.88
C VAL A 40 21.21 24.80 -10.25
N ASN A 41 21.37 24.14 -9.10
CA ASN A 41 22.69 23.90 -8.49
C ASN A 41 23.29 22.61 -9.07
N ASN A 42 24.21 22.74 -10.03
CA ASN A 42 24.87 21.60 -10.67
C ASN A 42 25.93 20.95 -9.76
N THR A 43 25.77 19.67 -9.45
CA THR A 43 26.86 18.83 -8.93
C THR A 43 27.41 17.98 -10.07
N THR A 44 28.62 18.29 -10.54
CA THR A 44 29.33 17.52 -11.57
C THR A 44 30.04 16.32 -10.94
N VAL A 45 29.70 15.11 -11.38
CA VAL A 45 30.48 13.88 -11.09
C VAL A 45 31.41 13.64 -12.27
N ASN A 46 32.71 13.80 -12.07
CA ASN A 46 33.72 13.53 -13.09
C ASN A 46 34.05 12.03 -13.10
N VAL A 47 33.67 11.33 -14.18
CA VAL A 47 34.13 9.97 -14.45
C VAL A 47 35.24 10.04 -15.50
N THR A 48 36.49 9.82 -15.08
CA THR A 48 37.66 9.92 -15.97
C THR A 48 37.89 8.61 -16.72
N GLY A 49 37.87 8.67 -18.06
CA GLY A 49 38.36 7.65 -18.99
C GLY A 49 37.44 7.26 -20.16
N GLY A 50 37.51 7.96 -21.31
CA GLY A 50 37.02 7.48 -22.63
C GLY A 50 36.21 8.51 -23.46
N PRO A 51 36.37 8.58 -24.80
CA PRO A 51 35.94 9.74 -25.58
C PRO A 51 34.45 9.66 -25.92
N THR A 52 33.66 10.48 -25.23
CA THR A 52 32.35 11.09 -25.53
C THR A 52 31.47 11.00 -24.29
N TYR A 53 31.47 12.09 -23.52
CA TYR A 53 30.60 12.24 -22.37
C TYR A 53 29.34 12.98 -22.82
N GLU A 54 28.24 12.24 -23.00
CA GLU A 54 26.93 12.87 -23.08
C GLU A 54 26.59 13.42 -21.69
N ASN A 55 26.44 14.73 -21.59
CA ASN A 55 26.07 15.38 -20.34
C ASN A 55 24.58 15.12 -20.07
N VAL A 56 24.27 14.05 -19.34
CA VAL A 56 22.90 13.81 -18.87
C VAL A 56 22.61 14.78 -17.71
N ASN A 57 21.89 15.86 -18.01
CA ASN A 57 21.38 16.78 -17.00
C ASN A 57 20.23 16.10 -16.22
N ILE A 58 20.57 15.44 -15.12
CA ILE A 58 19.59 14.84 -14.20
C ILE A 58 19.04 15.95 -13.30
N THR A 59 17.90 16.54 -13.66
CA THR A 59 17.19 17.51 -12.82
C THR A 59 16.72 16.84 -11.52
N SER A 60 17.42 17.12 -10.43
CA SER A 60 17.34 16.46 -9.11
C SER A 60 15.93 16.37 -8.49
N SER A 61 14.97 17.21 -8.88
CA SER A 61 13.62 17.25 -8.29
C SER A 61 12.60 16.32 -8.96
N TYR A 62 12.70 16.08 -10.28
CA TYR A 62 11.73 15.20 -10.98
C TYR A 62 11.90 13.73 -10.57
N ASN A 63 13.14 13.33 -10.27
CA ASN A 63 13.47 11.95 -9.88
C ASN A 63 13.17 11.62 -8.42
N LYS A 64 13.02 12.61 -7.54
CA LYS A 64 12.74 12.36 -6.11
C LYS A 64 11.31 11.87 -5.88
N ASN A 65 10.35 12.48 -6.57
CA ASN A 65 8.94 12.08 -6.47
C ASN A 65 8.71 10.69 -7.09
N LEU A 66 9.32 10.43 -8.24
CA LEU A 66 9.27 9.11 -8.87
C LEU A 66 9.94 8.05 -8.00
N LEU A 67 11.13 8.33 -7.45
CA LEU A 67 11.81 7.43 -6.53
C LEU A 67 10.98 7.19 -5.25
N ALA A 68 10.35 8.23 -4.69
CA ALA A 68 9.49 8.10 -3.52
C ALA A 68 8.25 7.24 -3.82
N ALA A 69 7.60 7.45 -4.98
CA ALA A 69 6.46 6.67 -5.42
C ALA A 69 6.85 5.20 -5.65
N SER A 70 7.92 4.93 -6.39
CA SER A 70 8.43 3.57 -6.63
C SER A 70 8.83 2.87 -5.32
N LYS A 71 9.41 3.60 -4.37
CA LYS A 71 9.68 3.06 -3.03
C LYS A 71 8.37 2.77 -2.29
N ALA A 72 7.37 3.65 -2.33
CA ALA A 72 6.13 3.46 -1.59
C ALA A 72 5.40 2.16 -1.97
N VAL A 73 5.51 1.71 -3.23
CA VAL A 73 4.97 0.43 -3.70
C VAL A 73 5.53 -0.76 -2.92
N LEU A 74 6.80 -0.72 -2.48
CA LEU A 74 7.43 -1.80 -1.69
C LEU A 74 6.87 -1.91 -0.26
N SER A 75 6.17 -0.89 0.23
CA SER A 75 5.50 -0.89 1.53
C SER A 75 3.98 -1.02 1.40
N SER A 76 3.44 -1.04 0.19
CA SER A 76 2.01 -1.14 -0.09
C SER A 76 1.59 -2.60 -0.21
N VAL A 77 0.41 -2.92 0.33
CA VAL A 77 -0.21 -4.24 0.21
C VAL A 77 -1.67 -4.11 -0.19
N SER A 78 -2.17 -5.07 -0.96
CA SER A 78 -3.59 -5.31 -1.10
C SER A 78 -4.08 -6.09 0.12
N VAL A 79 -5.25 -5.74 0.64
CA VAL A 79 -5.87 -6.39 1.80
C VAL A 79 -7.21 -6.95 1.33
N ILE A 80 -7.38 -8.27 1.46
CA ILE A 80 -8.62 -8.96 1.11
C ILE A 80 -9.13 -9.68 2.34
N CYS A 81 -10.37 -9.39 2.71
CA CYS A 81 -11.07 -9.98 3.85
C CYS A 81 -12.29 -10.74 3.36
N SER A 82 -12.38 -12.03 3.64
CA SER A 82 -13.59 -12.82 3.39
C SER A 82 -14.51 -12.82 4.62
N PHE A 83 -15.81 -12.73 4.39
CA PHE A 83 -16.83 -12.81 5.42
C PHE A 83 -17.87 -13.83 5.01
N ASP A 84 -18.32 -14.61 5.98
CA ASP A 84 -19.53 -15.41 5.84
C ASP A 84 -20.72 -14.54 6.30
N GLU A 85 -21.78 -14.46 5.49
CA GLU A 85 -23.02 -13.71 5.75
C GLU A 85 -24.22 -14.66 5.72
N TYR A 86 -25.25 -14.36 6.51
CA TYR A 86 -26.53 -15.08 6.39
C TYR A 86 -27.32 -14.61 5.16
N SER A 87 -27.57 -15.51 4.22
CA SER A 87 -28.51 -15.27 3.12
C SER A 87 -29.95 -15.25 3.61
N TYR A 88 -30.83 -14.55 2.90
CA TYR A 88 -32.28 -14.54 3.14
C TYR A 88 -32.91 -15.95 3.14
N THR A 89 -32.22 -16.93 2.54
CA THR A 89 -32.63 -18.35 2.50
C THR A 89 -32.09 -19.21 3.66
N GLY A 90 -31.38 -18.62 4.62
CA GLY A 90 -30.79 -19.31 5.77
C GLY A 90 -29.46 -20.03 5.50
N LYS A 91 -28.94 -19.96 4.28
CA LYS A 91 -27.60 -20.47 3.91
C LYS A 91 -26.54 -19.40 4.13
N THR A 92 -25.30 -19.78 4.44
CA THR A 92 -24.16 -18.86 4.48
C THR A 92 -23.69 -18.53 3.06
N LYS A 93 -23.44 -17.25 2.79
CA LYS A 93 -22.83 -16.74 1.56
C LYS A 93 -21.48 -16.15 1.90
N GLU A 94 -20.46 -16.48 1.13
CA GLU A 94 -19.17 -15.80 1.22
C GLU A 94 -19.23 -14.47 0.45
N THR A 95 -18.81 -13.40 1.12
CA THR A 95 -18.58 -12.08 0.53
C THR A 95 -17.15 -11.66 0.81
N ALA A 96 -16.61 -10.76 0.00
CA ALA A 96 -15.26 -10.23 0.21
C ALA A 96 -15.29 -8.70 0.29
N SER A 97 -14.47 -8.16 1.18
CA SER A 97 -14.08 -6.76 1.18
C SER A 97 -12.62 -6.68 0.78
N ALA A 98 -12.28 -5.70 -0.05
CA ALA A 98 -10.93 -5.50 -0.52
C ALA A 98 -10.54 -4.04 -0.41
N GLY A 99 -9.28 -3.81 -0.08
CA GLY A 99 -8.71 -2.49 0.08
C GLY A 99 -7.19 -2.54 0.05
N SER A 100 -6.57 -1.53 0.64
CA SER A 100 -5.12 -1.44 0.66
C SER A 100 -4.61 -1.17 2.06
N GLY A 101 -3.34 -1.49 2.26
CA GLY A 101 -2.66 -1.29 3.52
C GLY A 101 -1.21 -0.90 3.32
N VAL A 102 -0.61 -0.45 4.41
CA VAL A 102 0.79 -0.04 4.46
C VAL A 102 1.50 -0.85 5.54
N ILE A 103 2.64 -1.43 5.17
CA ILE A 103 3.54 -2.11 6.11
C ILE A 103 4.17 -1.04 7.00
N TYR A 104 3.74 -0.98 8.25
CA TYR A 104 4.21 -0.02 9.25
C TYR A 104 5.48 -0.51 9.96
N LYS A 105 5.54 -1.81 10.26
CA LYS A 105 6.71 -2.47 10.82
C LYS A 105 6.92 -3.79 10.10
N LEU A 106 8.18 -4.14 9.88
CA LEU A 106 8.57 -5.40 9.24
C LEU A 106 9.84 -5.92 9.90
N ASP A 107 9.77 -7.15 10.40
CA ASP A 107 10.93 -7.97 10.69
C ASP A 107 11.12 -8.92 9.50
N LYS A 108 12.17 -8.67 8.71
CA LYS A 108 12.41 -9.41 7.48
C LYS A 108 12.95 -10.82 7.74
N GLU A 109 13.63 -11.03 8.86
CA GLU A 109 14.25 -12.31 9.19
C GLU A 109 13.20 -13.29 9.73
N GLN A 110 12.27 -12.79 10.53
CA GLN A 110 11.17 -13.59 11.07
C GLN A 110 9.95 -13.62 10.15
N GLY A 111 9.82 -12.69 9.20
CA GLY A 111 8.64 -12.57 8.35
C GLY A 111 7.42 -12.00 9.08
N ASP A 112 7.65 -11.32 10.21
CA ASP A 112 6.60 -10.69 11.00
C ASP A 112 6.37 -9.25 10.53
N ALA A 113 5.12 -8.82 10.48
CA ALA A 113 4.79 -7.45 10.10
C ALA A 113 3.57 -6.89 10.82
N TYR A 114 3.54 -5.56 10.94
CA TYR A 114 2.34 -4.82 11.28
C TYR A 114 1.90 -3.99 10.08
N VAL A 115 0.64 -4.15 9.70
CA VAL A 115 0.05 -3.47 8.54
C VAL A 115 -1.10 -2.59 9.01
N ILE A 116 -1.13 -1.36 8.50
CA ILE A 116 -2.22 -0.41 8.76
C ILE A 116 -3.13 -0.41 7.54
N THR A 117 -4.44 -0.52 7.75
CA THR A 117 -5.47 -0.45 6.71
C THR A 117 -6.70 0.28 7.23
N ASN A 118 -7.74 0.38 6.42
CA ASN A 118 -9.03 0.94 6.81
C ASN A 118 -9.82 -0.05 7.68
N TYR A 119 -10.61 0.48 8.61
CA TYR A 119 -11.46 -0.36 9.46
C TYR A 119 -12.59 -1.00 8.65
N HIS A 120 -13.18 -0.27 7.70
CA HIS A 120 -14.26 -0.80 6.85
C HIS A 120 -13.82 -1.94 5.91
N VAL A 121 -12.51 -2.12 5.70
CA VAL A 121 -11.99 -3.25 4.91
C VAL A 121 -12.10 -4.54 5.71
N VAL A 122 -11.83 -4.49 7.02
CA VAL A 122 -11.78 -5.67 7.89
C VAL A 122 -13.11 -5.95 8.61
N TYR A 123 -14.07 -5.03 8.51
CA TYR A 123 -15.35 -5.08 9.20
C TYR A 123 -16.54 -5.18 8.25
N ASN A 124 -17.50 -6.05 8.57
CA ASN A 124 -18.78 -6.14 7.90
C ASN A 124 -19.91 -6.38 8.92
N ALA A 125 -20.88 -5.46 8.94
CA ALA A 125 -22.02 -5.51 9.85
C ALA A 125 -22.98 -6.71 9.60
N SER A 126 -22.98 -7.24 8.37
CA SER A 126 -23.79 -8.40 7.97
C SER A 126 -23.08 -9.74 8.18
N SER A 127 -21.84 -9.71 8.67
CA SER A 127 -21.06 -10.93 8.92
C SER A 127 -21.67 -11.79 10.02
N THR A 128 -21.49 -13.10 9.92
CA THR A 128 -21.78 -14.06 10.99
C THR A 128 -20.86 -13.93 12.20
N GLU A 129 -19.73 -13.23 12.06
CA GLU A 129 -18.77 -13.00 13.15
C GLU A 129 -19.34 -12.04 14.19
N ARG A 130 -19.18 -12.39 15.48
CA ARG A 130 -19.78 -11.64 16.61
C ARG A 130 -19.30 -10.18 16.67
N ASP A 131 -18.03 -9.95 16.35
CA ASP A 131 -17.40 -8.62 16.35
C ASP A 131 -17.50 -7.93 14.98
N GLY A 132 -18.08 -8.61 13.97
CA GLY A 132 -18.12 -8.17 12.58
C GLY A 132 -16.75 -8.14 11.90
N ILE A 133 -15.69 -8.63 12.55
CA ILE A 133 -14.31 -8.59 12.03
C ILE A 133 -14.01 -9.91 11.33
N SER A 134 -13.52 -9.83 10.09
CA SER A 134 -13.12 -11.00 9.33
C SER A 134 -12.04 -11.81 10.06
N LYS A 135 -12.20 -13.14 10.07
CA LYS A 135 -11.13 -14.08 10.50
C LYS A 135 -10.27 -14.57 9.32
N LYS A 136 -10.68 -14.27 8.09
CA LYS A 136 -10.02 -14.68 6.84
C LYS A 136 -9.44 -13.43 6.17
N ILE A 137 -8.29 -12.97 6.66
CA ILE A 137 -7.62 -11.77 6.15
C ILE A 137 -6.34 -12.18 5.43
N ASN A 138 -6.26 -11.87 4.15
CA ASN A 138 -5.10 -12.14 3.31
C ASN A 138 -4.52 -10.84 2.76
N LEU A 139 -3.21 -10.73 2.80
CA LEU A 139 -2.47 -9.62 2.20
C LEU A 139 -1.72 -10.08 0.96
N TYR A 140 -1.54 -9.19 0.00
CA TYR A 140 -0.76 -9.44 -1.20
C TYR A 140 0.18 -8.27 -1.45
N LEU A 141 1.46 -8.57 -1.73
CA LEU A 141 2.39 -7.55 -2.21
C LEU A 141 1.97 -7.11 -3.62
N TYR A 142 2.34 -5.88 -3.98
CA TYR A 142 2.02 -5.34 -5.30
C TYR A 142 2.50 -6.25 -6.44
N GLY A 143 1.63 -6.53 -7.41
CA GLY A 143 1.88 -7.40 -8.55
C GLY A 143 1.80 -8.89 -8.24
N GLN A 144 1.50 -9.26 -7.00
CA GLN A 144 1.31 -10.65 -6.56
C GLN A 144 -0.17 -10.99 -6.33
N GLU A 145 -1.07 -10.09 -6.70
CA GLU A 145 -2.51 -10.33 -6.81
C GLU A 145 -2.80 -11.26 -8.01
N ASN A 146 -2.39 -12.53 -7.94
CA ASN A 146 -2.75 -13.48 -8.98
C ASN A 146 -4.18 -13.97 -8.73
N LEU A 147 -5.14 -13.34 -9.41
CA LEU A 147 -6.59 -13.56 -9.30
C LEU A 147 -7.08 -14.73 -10.17
N ALA A 148 -6.23 -15.72 -10.46
CA ALA A 148 -6.71 -16.98 -11.00
C ALA A 148 -7.50 -17.69 -9.89
N ASP A 149 -8.72 -18.12 -10.20
CA ASP A 149 -9.69 -18.65 -9.22
C ASP A 149 -9.02 -19.67 -8.26
N GLY A 150 -8.78 -19.24 -7.02
CA GLY A 150 -8.22 -20.06 -5.95
C GLY A 150 -6.70 -20.11 -5.80
N ASP A 151 -5.90 -19.42 -6.62
CA ASP A 151 -4.45 -19.36 -6.41
C ASP A 151 -4.08 -18.44 -5.24
N VAL A 152 -3.78 -19.06 -4.10
CA VAL A 152 -3.37 -18.38 -2.86
C VAL A 152 -1.86 -18.47 -2.61
N SER A 153 -1.06 -18.82 -3.62
CA SER A 153 0.39 -19.07 -3.45
C SER A 153 1.16 -17.89 -2.86
N TYR A 154 0.66 -16.67 -3.08
CA TYR A 154 1.27 -15.43 -2.57
C TYR A 154 0.46 -14.76 -1.46
N ALA A 155 -0.59 -15.43 -0.96
CA ALA A 155 -1.39 -14.91 0.13
C ALA A 155 -0.55 -14.87 1.42
N ILE A 156 -0.55 -13.70 2.06
CA ILE A 156 0.08 -13.49 3.36
C ILE A 156 -1.05 -13.43 4.40
N PRO A 157 -1.27 -14.50 5.17
CA PRO A 157 -2.33 -14.50 6.19
C PRO A 157 -2.02 -13.46 7.27
N ALA A 158 -3.05 -12.75 7.70
CA ALA A 158 -2.94 -11.74 8.75
C ALA A 158 -4.06 -11.89 9.78
N THR A 159 -3.81 -11.35 10.97
CA THR A 159 -4.76 -11.33 12.08
C THR A 159 -5.07 -9.89 12.50
N TYR A 160 -6.31 -9.62 12.86
CA TYR A 160 -6.70 -8.32 13.39
C TYR A 160 -6.16 -8.12 14.81
N VAL A 161 -5.48 -7.00 15.06
CA VAL A 161 -4.94 -6.64 16.38
C VAL A 161 -5.82 -5.64 17.10
N GLY A 162 -6.33 -4.64 16.36
CA GLY A 162 -7.10 -3.54 16.93
C GLY A 162 -7.29 -2.41 15.94
N GLY A 163 -8.13 -1.43 16.30
CA GLY A 163 -8.47 -0.33 15.40
C GLY A 163 -9.51 0.61 15.99
N SER A 164 -9.92 1.59 15.20
CA SER A 164 -11.00 2.51 15.52
C SER A 164 -11.94 2.65 14.32
N MET A 165 -13.20 2.27 14.53
CA MET A 165 -14.27 2.47 13.54
C MET A 165 -14.50 3.97 13.27
N SER A 166 -14.39 4.83 14.29
CA SER A 166 -14.61 6.28 14.15
C SER A 166 -13.53 7.00 13.35
N TYR A 167 -12.30 6.49 13.36
CA TYR A 167 -11.18 7.02 12.57
C TYR A 167 -10.88 6.17 11.33
N ASP A 168 -11.73 5.18 11.04
CA ASP A 168 -11.60 4.21 9.96
C ASP A 168 -10.17 3.65 9.80
N ILE A 169 -9.58 3.20 10.91
CA ILE A 169 -8.22 2.64 10.93
C ILE A 169 -8.21 1.29 11.63
N ALA A 170 -7.49 0.33 11.05
CA ALA A 170 -7.26 -0.99 11.60
C ALA A 170 -5.78 -1.38 11.49
N VAL A 171 -5.32 -2.17 12.45
CA VAL A 171 -3.98 -2.73 12.52
C VAL A 171 -4.09 -4.24 12.41
N LEU A 172 -3.32 -4.79 11.48
CA LEU A 172 -3.18 -6.20 11.23
C LEU A 172 -1.77 -6.66 11.62
N LYS A 173 -1.66 -7.91 12.07
CA LYS A 173 -0.38 -8.59 12.34
C LYS A 173 -0.22 -9.77 11.40
N VAL A 174 0.96 -9.84 10.80
CA VAL A 174 1.46 -11.02 10.07
C VAL A 174 2.51 -11.67 10.95
N GLU A 175 2.51 -13.01 10.97
CA GLU A 175 3.50 -13.81 11.68
C GLU A 175 4.14 -14.81 10.71
N ALA A 176 5.46 -14.96 10.78
CA ALA A 176 6.22 -16.02 10.11
C ALA A 176 5.99 -16.15 8.59
N SER A 177 5.79 -15.05 7.86
CA SER A 177 5.49 -15.11 6.42
C SER A 177 6.74 -15.34 5.57
N THR A 178 6.79 -16.48 4.88
CA THR A 178 7.85 -16.81 3.92
C THR A 178 7.88 -15.88 2.71
N VAL A 179 6.71 -15.39 2.27
CA VAL A 179 6.60 -14.39 1.19
C VAL A 179 7.23 -13.06 1.62
N LEU A 180 7.01 -12.63 2.87
CA LEU A 180 7.67 -11.43 3.37
C LEU A 180 9.17 -11.62 3.51
N MET A 181 9.65 -12.78 3.97
CA MET A 181 11.09 -13.06 4.06
C MET A 181 11.78 -13.02 2.68
N ALA A 182 11.17 -13.60 1.65
CA ALA A 182 11.75 -13.74 0.31
C ALA A 182 11.55 -12.53 -0.63
N SER A 183 10.76 -11.53 -0.24
CA SER A 183 10.39 -10.40 -1.10
C SER A 183 11.31 -9.18 -0.95
N ASN A 184 11.05 -8.13 -1.73
CA ASN A 184 11.64 -6.80 -1.53
C ASN A 184 10.77 -5.87 -0.67
N ALA A 185 9.75 -6.42 0.00
CA ALA A 185 8.87 -5.63 0.86
C ALA A 185 9.65 -4.94 1.98
N ARG A 186 9.26 -3.72 2.32
CA ARG A 186 9.85 -2.94 3.42
C ARG A 186 8.78 -2.20 4.23
N ALA A 187 9.13 -1.85 5.46
CA ALA A 187 8.33 -0.90 6.23
C ALA A 187 8.41 0.51 5.65
N VAL A 188 7.33 1.27 5.79
CA VAL A 188 7.28 2.68 5.39
C VAL A 188 8.22 3.54 6.25
N ASP A 189 8.85 4.53 5.62
CA ASP A 189 9.61 5.56 6.34
C ASP A 189 8.64 6.62 6.86
N VAL A 190 8.45 6.67 8.18
CA VAL A 190 7.56 7.65 8.82
C VAL A 190 8.35 8.92 9.14
N ALA A 191 8.01 10.02 8.49
CA ALA A 191 8.62 11.33 8.73
C ALA A 191 8.02 12.04 9.96
N ASP A 192 8.78 12.96 10.56
CA ASP A 192 8.27 13.86 11.60
C ASP A 192 7.26 14.84 10.99
N SER A 193 6.06 14.90 11.58
CA SER A 193 5.00 15.80 11.15
C SER A 193 5.39 17.28 11.29
N ASN A 194 6.34 17.62 12.17
CA ASN A 194 6.85 19.00 12.30
C ASN A 194 7.80 19.41 11.17
N GLY A 195 8.28 18.46 10.36
CA GLY A 195 9.10 18.73 9.17
C GLY A 195 8.31 18.90 7.89
N VAL A 196 6.99 18.67 7.92
CA VAL A 196 6.11 18.83 6.76
C VAL A 196 5.64 20.28 6.71
N THR A 197 6.34 21.11 5.92
CA THR A 197 5.87 22.47 5.61
C THR A 197 4.76 22.34 4.56
N ILE A 198 3.52 22.59 4.97
CA ILE A 198 2.41 22.75 4.03
C ILE A 198 2.60 24.13 3.40
N LEU A 199 3.06 24.16 2.13
CA LEU A 199 3.18 25.38 1.34
C LEU A 199 1.80 25.88 0.90
#